data_AF-A0A2D6FJI4-F1
#
_entry.id   AF-A0A2D6FJI4-F1
#
_cell.length_a   1.000
_cell.length_b   1.000
_cell.length_c   1.000
_cell.angle_alpha   90.00
_cell.angle_beta   90.00
_cell.angle_gamma   90.00
#
_symmetry.space_group_name_H-M   'P 1'
#
loop_
_entity.id
_entity.type
_entity.pdbx_description
1 polymer ?
#
loop_
_entity_poly.entity_id
_entity_poly.type
_entity_poly.pdbx_seq_one_letter_code
_entity_poly.pdbx_strand_id
1 'polypeptide(L)'
;MKTIKHVLKSNAQSIEAWTKKYLQTEDYCTETGKEAYITISFNKGVMRTSALNSLAAVYYRTISEHTGDCRTDVKAFCKMKFGIDLLKELGEEDTTAGYKASDTTEVINDVGFYRWNYEAKIKFMKTIYITSLMTSKIFCEYLKQIEAYYMQSEGLRLESINETLRNNALNIK
;
A
#
# COMPACT_ATOMS: atom_id res chain seq x y z
N MET A 1 18.95 27.91 -2.55
CA MET A 1 18.13 26.93 -1.79
C MET A 1 17.73 27.60 -0.47
N LYS A 2 16.47 28.02 -0.31
CA LYS A 2 15.99 28.71 0.90
C LYS A 2 15.19 27.73 1.75
N THR A 3 15.81 27.30 2.84
CA THR A 3 15.16 26.55 3.94
C THR A 3 14.36 27.54 4.76
N ILE A 4 13.03 27.38 4.80
CA ILE A 4 12.17 28.19 5.68
C ILE A 4 11.57 27.28 6.76
N LYS A 5 11.86 27.67 7.99
CA LYS A 5 11.50 27.03 9.26
C LYS A 5 10.08 27.46 9.69
N HIS A 6 9.27 26.45 10.04
CA HIS A 6 8.09 26.40 10.94
C HIS A 6 6.90 27.39 10.80
N VAL A 7 5.66 26.88 10.99
CA VAL A 7 4.73 27.14 12.15
C VAL A 7 3.62 26.05 12.20
N LEU A 8 3.10 25.80 13.42
CA LEU A 8 2.48 24.59 14.01
C LEU A 8 0.94 24.59 14.17
N LYS A 9 0.34 23.42 14.50
CA LYS A 9 -0.61 23.08 15.62
C LYS A 9 -1.50 21.85 15.22
N SER A 10 -1.80 20.83 16.04
CA SER A 10 -1.91 20.67 17.50
C SER A 10 -1.15 19.41 17.99
N ASN A 11 -0.56 19.50 19.18
CA ASN A 11 0.23 18.49 19.90
C ASN A 11 1.74 18.54 19.58
N ALA A 12 2.31 19.75 19.63
CA ALA A 12 3.74 20.03 19.51
C ALA A 12 4.61 19.38 20.60
N GLN A 13 4.03 18.74 21.62
CA GLN A 13 4.76 17.94 22.61
C GLN A 13 5.34 16.63 22.05
N SER A 14 4.87 16.13 20.89
CA SER A 14 5.27 14.79 20.44
C SER A 14 6.59 14.75 19.69
N ILE A 15 6.90 15.69 18.79
CA ILE A 15 8.07 15.55 17.89
C ILE A 15 9.39 15.69 18.64
N GLU A 16 9.55 16.72 19.47
CA GLU A 16 10.80 16.93 20.21
C GLU A 16 11.07 15.75 21.17
N ALA A 17 10.03 15.24 21.82
CA ALA A 17 10.11 14.04 22.66
C ALA A 17 10.42 12.77 21.84
N TRP A 18 9.85 12.62 20.64
CA TRP A 18 10.07 11.48 19.75
C TRP A 18 11.48 11.50 19.14
N THR A 19 11.93 12.66 18.67
CA THR A 19 13.26 12.90 18.13
C THR A 19 14.31 12.67 19.21
N LYS A 20 14.08 13.15 20.44
CA LYS A 20 14.98 12.93 21.58
C LYS A 20 15.02 11.46 21.98
N LYS A 21 13.88 10.75 21.97
CA LYS A 21 13.83 9.30 22.19
C LYS A 21 14.63 8.54 21.13
N TYR A 22 14.43 8.83 19.84
CA TYR A 22 15.10 8.11 18.74
C TYR A 22 16.59 8.41 18.64
N LEU A 23 16.99 9.67 18.85
CA LEU A 23 18.40 10.07 18.92
C LEU A 23 19.13 9.50 20.15
N GLN A 24 18.41 9.18 21.22
CA GLN A 24 18.97 8.53 22.41
C GLN A 24 19.01 7.00 22.31
N THR A 25 18.19 6.37 21.46
CA THR A 25 18.10 4.90 21.38
C THR A 25 19.10 4.24 20.46
N GLU A 26 19.80 4.96 19.57
CA GLU A 26 20.83 4.37 18.73
C GLU A 26 22.02 5.31 18.52
N ASP A 27 23.13 5.02 19.21
CA ASP A 27 24.49 5.54 18.99
C ASP A 27 25.08 5.16 17.61
N TYR A 28 24.26 4.82 16.62
CA TYR A 28 24.73 4.19 15.37
C TYR A 28 25.35 5.16 14.35
N CYS A 29 25.21 6.47 14.54
CA CYS A 29 25.60 7.46 13.51
C CYS A 29 26.61 8.52 13.98
N THR A 30 26.97 8.56 15.27
CA THR A 30 27.86 9.59 15.82
C THR A 30 29.34 9.20 15.82
N GLU A 31 29.70 7.93 15.58
CA GLU A 31 31.09 7.46 15.61
C GLU A 31 31.99 8.04 14.50
N THR A 32 31.43 8.62 13.42
CA THR A 32 32.23 9.02 12.24
C THR A 32 32.36 10.54 12.02
N GLY A 33 31.84 11.37 12.92
CA GLY A 33 31.89 12.84 12.77
C GLY A 33 31.15 13.37 11.53
N LYS A 34 30.27 12.56 10.92
CA LYS A 34 29.48 12.94 9.74
C LYS A 34 28.13 13.48 10.16
N GLU A 35 27.70 14.56 9.50
CA GLU A 35 26.36 15.13 9.70
C GLU A 35 25.28 14.13 9.26
N ALA A 36 24.35 13.82 10.15
CA ALA A 36 23.17 13.03 9.85
C ALA A 36 21.96 13.95 9.61
N TYR A 37 21.21 13.69 8.55
CA TYR A 37 20.02 14.45 8.19
C TYR A 37 18.77 13.62 8.47
N ILE A 38 17.91 14.09 9.39
CA ILE A 38 16.60 13.49 9.65
C ILE A 38 15.57 14.19 8.78
N THR A 39 14.87 13.43 7.92
CA THR A 39 13.73 13.93 7.16
C THR A 39 12.43 13.45 7.81
N ILE A 40 11.62 14.39 8.32
CA ILE A 40 10.29 14.11 8.85
C ILE A 40 9.27 14.44 7.76
N SER A 41 8.51 13.44 7.31
CA SER A 41 7.42 13.64 6.35
C SER A 41 6.06 13.45 7.02
N PHE A 42 5.19 14.46 6.91
CA PHE A 42 3.81 14.38 7.38
C PHE A 42 2.91 13.95 6.22
N ASN A 43 2.85 12.63 5.99
CA ASN A 43 1.87 12.10 5.05
C ASN A 43 0.50 12.07 5.74
N LYS A 44 -0.41 12.97 5.36
CA LYS A 44 -1.83 12.87 5.73
C LYS A 44 -2.39 11.60 5.06
N GLY A 45 -2.62 10.57 5.87
CA GLY A 45 -3.03 9.24 5.43
C GLY A 45 -1.96 8.20 5.76
N VAL A 46 -2.32 7.19 6.53
CA VAL A 46 -1.41 6.08 6.86
C VAL A 46 -1.12 5.30 5.58
N MET A 47 -0.02 5.65 4.93
CA MET A 47 0.57 4.89 3.82
C MET A 47 0.78 3.44 4.25
N ARG A 48 0.63 2.51 3.30
CA ARG A 48 0.74 1.06 3.53
C ARG A 48 2.00 0.71 4.32
N THR A 49 1.84 -0.11 5.35
CA THR A 49 2.97 -0.57 6.17
C THR A 49 3.85 -1.55 5.40
N SER A 50 5.13 -1.65 5.79
CA SER A 50 6.04 -2.66 5.25
C SER A 50 5.47 -4.08 5.42
N ALA A 51 4.81 -4.35 6.56
CA ALA A 51 4.12 -5.61 6.83
C ALA A 51 3.05 -5.96 5.79
N LEU A 52 2.18 -5.00 5.44
CA LEU A 52 1.14 -5.20 4.41
C LEU A 52 1.75 -5.51 3.04
N ASN A 53 2.82 -4.81 2.66
CA ASN A 53 3.50 -5.06 1.40
C ASN A 53 4.15 -6.45 1.35
N SER A 54 4.77 -6.89 2.45
CA SER A 54 5.33 -8.23 2.58
C SER A 54 4.27 -9.32 2.49
N LEU A 55 3.11 -9.13 3.14
CA LEU A 55 1.98 -10.07 3.06
C LEU A 55 1.46 -10.19 1.61
N ALA A 56 1.25 -9.07 0.93
CA ALA A 56 0.83 -9.06 -0.48
C ALA A 56 1.82 -9.80 -1.38
N ALA A 57 3.12 -9.60 -1.18
CA ALA A 57 4.16 -10.28 -1.96
C ALA A 57 4.09 -11.80 -1.80
N VAL A 58 3.75 -12.28 -0.61
CA VAL A 58 3.60 -13.71 -0.35
C VAL A 58 2.33 -14.26 -0.97
N TYR A 59 1.22 -13.54 -0.89
CA TYR A 59 -0.01 -13.94 -1.60
C TYR A 59 0.26 -14.13 -3.09
N TYR A 60 0.90 -13.15 -3.73
CA TYR A 60 1.22 -13.26 -5.16
C TYR A 60 2.16 -14.42 -5.48
N ARG A 61 3.08 -14.75 -4.58
CA ARG A 61 3.96 -15.92 -4.72
C ARG A 61 3.16 -17.22 -4.64
N THR A 62 2.37 -17.40 -3.57
CA THR A 62 1.62 -18.63 -3.33
C THR A 62 0.60 -18.88 -4.44
N ILE A 63 -0.10 -17.84 -4.89
CA ILE A 63 -1.03 -17.93 -6.02
C ILE A 63 -0.28 -18.28 -7.31
N SER A 64 0.88 -17.67 -7.56
CA SER A 64 1.71 -17.98 -8.74
C SER A 64 2.20 -19.43 -8.74
N GLU A 65 2.58 -19.97 -7.59
CA GLU A 65 2.95 -21.38 -7.42
C GLU A 65 1.76 -22.33 -7.63
N HIS A 66 0.55 -21.92 -7.22
CA HIS A 66 -0.66 -22.71 -7.39
C HIS A 66 -1.19 -22.73 -8.83
N THR A 67 -1.21 -21.56 -9.48
CA THR A 67 -1.79 -21.37 -10.83
C THR A 67 -0.80 -21.69 -11.95
N GLY A 68 0.50 -21.65 -11.67
CA GLY A 68 1.56 -21.71 -12.69
C GLY A 68 1.81 -20.38 -13.42
N ASP A 69 1.02 -19.34 -13.13
CA ASP A 69 1.21 -18.02 -13.72
C ASP A 69 2.42 -17.30 -13.13
N CYS A 70 2.97 -16.31 -13.85
CA CYS A 70 4.04 -15.50 -13.29
C CYS A 70 3.51 -14.52 -12.22
N ARG A 71 4.32 -14.26 -11.18
CA ARG A 71 3.93 -13.36 -10.07
C ARG A 71 3.46 -11.97 -10.53
N THR A 72 4.00 -11.46 -11.64
CA THR A 72 3.58 -10.15 -12.17
C THR A 72 2.20 -10.18 -12.82
N ASP A 73 1.83 -11.30 -13.45
CA ASP A 73 0.50 -11.53 -14.00
C ASP A 73 -0.52 -11.72 -12.88
N VAL A 74 -0.19 -12.54 -11.89
CA VAL A 74 -1.01 -12.69 -10.68
C VAL A 74 -1.29 -11.34 -10.02
N LYS A 75 -0.26 -10.53 -9.80
CA LYS A 75 -0.42 -9.18 -9.22
C LYS A 75 -1.31 -8.31 -10.10
N ALA A 76 -1.14 -8.34 -11.43
CA ALA A 76 -1.95 -7.57 -12.36
C ALA A 76 -3.42 -8.01 -12.36
N PHE A 77 -3.66 -9.33 -12.32
CA PHE A 77 -4.97 -9.93 -12.19
C PHE A 77 -5.65 -9.49 -10.89
N CYS A 78 -4.99 -9.60 -9.74
CA CYS A 78 -5.56 -9.18 -8.47
C CYS A 78 -5.91 -7.68 -8.46
N LYS A 79 -5.01 -6.82 -8.99
CA LYS A 79 -5.30 -5.38 -9.14
C LYS A 79 -6.55 -5.15 -10.00
N MET A 80 -6.70 -5.89 -11.09
CA MET A 80 -7.83 -5.76 -12.01
C MET A 80 -9.12 -6.21 -11.35
N LYS A 81 -9.07 -7.36 -10.67
CA LYS A 81 -10.23 -8.06 -10.13
C LYS A 81 -10.81 -7.39 -8.88
N PHE A 82 -9.95 -6.86 -8.02
CA PHE A 82 -10.34 -6.32 -6.71
C PHE A 82 -9.94 -4.84 -6.56
N GLY A 83 -8.80 -4.46 -7.12
CA GLY A 83 -8.17 -3.18 -6.81
C GLY A 83 -8.82 -1.96 -7.47
N ILE A 84 -9.42 -2.11 -8.65
CA ILE A 84 -10.04 -0.99 -9.37
C ILE A 84 -11.29 -0.50 -8.64
N ASP A 85 -12.16 -1.41 -8.19
CA ASP A 85 -13.41 -1.01 -7.53
C ASP A 85 -13.15 -0.40 -6.15
N LEU A 86 -12.19 -0.95 -5.40
CA LEU A 86 -11.71 -0.33 -4.15
C LEU A 86 -11.10 1.05 -4.35
N LEU A 87 -10.51 1.34 -5.52
CA LEU A 87 -10.03 2.68 -5.85
C LEU A 87 -11.16 3.64 -6.16
N LYS A 88 -12.26 3.18 -6.77
CA LYS A 88 -13.45 4.01 -6.98
C LYS A 88 -14.03 4.43 -5.64
N GLU A 89 -14.18 3.49 -4.70
CA GLU A 89 -14.63 3.77 -3.33
C GLU A 89 -13.72 4.80 -2.64
N LEU A 90 -12.40 4.63 -2.75
CA LEU A 90 -11.45 5.61 -2.22
C LEU A 90 -11.59 6.98 -2.91
N GLY A 91 -11.91 7.00 -4.19
CA GLY A 91 -12.12 8.20 -5.00
C GLY A 91 -13.25 9.11 -4.53
N GLU A 92 -14.18 8.58 -3.73
CA GLU A 92 -15.28 9.33 -3.13
C GLU A 92 -14.85 10.08 -1.85
N GLU A 93 -13.68 9.76 -1.28
CA GLU A 93 -13.17 10.42 -0.08
C GLU A 93 -12.56 11.81 -0.41
N ASP A 94 -12.92 12.85 0.35
CA ASP A 94 -12.30 14.19 0.26
C ASP A 94 -10.89 14.22 0.89
N THR A 95 -9.97 13.50 0.26
CA THR A 95 -8.56 13.38 0.67
C THR A 95 -7.64 13.41 -0.55
N THR A 96 -6.36 13.74 -0.35
CA THR A 96 -5.36 13.68 -1.44
C THR A 96 -5.24 12.28 -2.06
N ALA A 97 -5.47 11.22 -1.29
CA ALA A 97 -5.48 9.85 -1.81
C ALA A 97 -6.73 9.60 -2.67
N GLY A 98 -7.90 10.09 -2.23
CA GLY A 98 -9.15 10.03 -2.97
C GLY A 98 -9.08 10.75 -4.31
N TYR A 99 -8.60 12.00 -4.34
CA TYR A 99 -8.43 12.73 -5.61
C TYR A 99 -7.54 11.96 -6.61
N LYS A 100 -6.39 11.42 -6.17
CA LYS A 100 -5.52 10.62 -7.05
C LYS A 100 -6.17 9.31 -7.50
N ALA A 101 -6.98 8.69 -6.64
CA ALA A 101 -7.72 7.49 -6.97
C ALA A 101 -8.79 7.79 -8.02
N SER A 102 -9.52 8.90 -7.85
CA SER A 102 -10.51 9.40 -8.81
C SER A 102 -9.86 9.65 -10.17
N ASP A 103 -8.79 10.45 -10.26
CA ASP A 103 -8.05 10.73 -11.49
C ASP A 103 -7.61 9.43 -12.19
N THR A 104 -7.10 8.47 -11.41
CA THR A 104 -6.64 7.18 -11.96
C THR A 104 -7.81 6.36 -12.50
N THR A 105 -8.95 6.34 -11.81
CA THR A 105 -10.14 5.60 -12.28
C THR A 105 -10.80 6.25 -13.48
N GLU A 106 -10.77 7.58 -13.59
CA GLU A 106 -11.20 8.32 -14.78
C GLU A 106 -10.35 7.95 -15.99
N VAL A 107 -9.01 7.99 -15.87
CA VAL A 107 -8.09 7.55 -16.94
C VAL A 107 -8.36 6.11 -17.37
N ILE A 108 -8.64 5.19 -16.44
CA ILE A 108 -9.00 3.80 -16.77
C ILE A 108 -10.28 3.74 -17.61
N ASN A 109 -11.28 4.56 -17.29
CA ASN A 109 -12.53 4.64 -18.05
C ASN A 109 -12.30 5.21 -19.45
N ASP A 110 -11.56 6.33 -19.54
CA ASP A 110 -11.34 7.08 -20.78
C ASP A 110 -10.59 6.27 -21.84
N VAL A 111 -9.60 5.47 -21.43
CA VAL A 111 -8.88 4.57 -22.34
C VAL A 111 -9.74 3.39 -22.82
N GLY A 112 -10.98 3.28 -22.33
CA GLY A 112 -11.89 2.20 -22.68
C GLY A 112 -11.44 0.85 -22.14
N PHE A 113 -10.73 0.83 -21.00
CA PHE A 113 -10.11 -0.37 -20.42
C PHE A 113 -11.06 -1.57 -20.37
N TYR A 114 -12.32 -1.35 -20.00
CA TYR A 114 -13.31 -2.41 -19.87
C TYR A 114 -13.65 -3.12 -21.19
N ARG A 115 -13.43 -2.46 -22.34
CA ARG A 115 -13.65 -3.02 -23.69
C ARG A 115 -12.47 -3.81 -24.22
N TRP A 116 -11.32 -3.77 -23.54
CA TRP A 116 -10.13 -4.50 -23.98
C TRP A 116 -10.25 -6.01 -23.70
N ASN A 117 -9.52 -6.80 -24.48
CA ASN A 117 -9.36 -8.22 -24.22
C ASN A 117 -8.51 -8.46 -22.94
N TYR A 118 -8.53 -9.70 -22.43
CA TYR A 118 -7.89 -10.04 -21.16
C TYR A 118 -6.39 -9.75 -21.14
N GLU A 119 -5.66 -10.13 -22.19
CA GLU A 119 -4.20 -9.93 -22.27
C GLU A 119 -3.82 -8.45 -22.24
N ALA A 120 -4.55 -7.61 -23.00
CA ALA A 120 -4.35 -6.18 -23.00
C ALA A 120 -4.63 -5.57 -21.63
N LYS A 121 -5.69 -6.03 -20.95
CA LYS A 121 -6.00 -5.61 -19.57
C LYS A 121 -4.85 -5.96 -18.62
N ILE A 122 -4.38 -7.20 -18.63
CA ILE A 122 -3.27 -7.63 -17.77
C ILE A 122 -2.00 -6.81 -18.06
N LYS A 123 -1.64 -6.62 -19.33
CA LYS A 123 -0.46 -5.82 -19.71
C LYS A 123 -0.54 -4.38 -19.19
N PHE A 124 -1.72 -3.75 -19.29
CA PHE A 124 -1.95 -2.43 -18.74
C PHE A 124 -1.90 -2.41 -17.20
N MET A 125 -2.49 -3.40 -16.54
CA MET A 125 -2.50 -3.47 -15.07
C MET A 125 -1.10 -3.69 -14.46
N LYS A 126 -0.14 -4.18 -15.25
CA LYS A 126 1.27 -4.21 -14.87
C LYS A 126 1.90 -2.82 -14.80
N THR A 127 1.49 -1.88 -15.65
CA THR A 127 2.11 -0.55 -15.75
C THR A 127 1.51 0.47 -14.79
N ILE A 128 0.22 0.35 -14.47
CA ILE A 128 -0.46 1.35 -13.64
C ILE A 128 -0.28 1.11 -12.13
N TYR A 129 -0.27 2.21 -11.38
CA TYR A 129 -0.05 2.23 -9.94
C TYR A 129 -1.35 2.11 -9.12
N ILE A 130 -2.10 1.01 -9.24
CA ILE A 130 -3.32 0.79 -8.42
C ILE A 130 -2.99 0.71 -6.92
N THR A 131 -2.23 -0.31 -6.52
CA THR A 131 -1.99 -0.60 -5.10
C THR A 131 -1.22 0.52 -4.39
N SER A 132 -0.42 1.31 -5.12
CA SER A 132 0.36 2.40 -4.54
C SER A 132 -0.49 3.58 -4.08
N LEU A 133 -1.68 3.73 -4.63
CA LEU A 133 -2.62 4.79 -4.27
C LEU A 133 -3.51 4.42 -3.09
N MET A 134 -3.60 3.13 -2.76
CA MET A 134 -4.43 2.64 -1.66
C MET A 134 -3.86 3.07 -0.30
N THR A 135 -4.74 3.59 0.55
CA THR A 135 -4.47 3.77 1.98
C THR A 135 -4.28 2.41 2.65
N SER A 136 -3.71 2.35 3.86
CA SER A 136 -3.58 1.09 4.60
C SER A 136 -4.92 0.37 4.80
N LYS A 137 -6.00 1.12 5.05
CA LYS A 137 -7.36 0.58 5.21
C LYS A 137 -7.85 -0.10 3.93
N ILE A 138 -7.79 0.61 2.80
CA ILE A 138 -8.24 0.08 1.50
C ILE A 138 -7.35 -1.09 1.05
N PHE A 139 -6.04 -1.00 1.29
CA PHE A 139 -5.12 -2.09 0.93
C PHE A 139 -5.34 -3.35 1.78
N CYS A 140 -5.72 -3.18 3.04
CA CYS A 140 -6.14 -4.29 3.89
C CYS A 140 -7.39 -4.97 3.31
N GLU A 141 -8.40 -4.20 2.89
CA GLU A 141 -9.60 -4.74 2.27
C GLU A 141 -9.29 -5.47 0.96
N TYR A 142 -8.39 -4.91 0.15
CA TYR A 142 -7.87 -5.55 -1.05
C TYR A 142 -7.27 -6.94 -0.76
N LEU A 143 -6.47 -7.09 0.30
CA LEU A 143 -5.90 -8.39 0.68
C LEU A 143 -6.97 -9.37 1.16
N LYS A 144 -7.97 -8.92 1.92
CA LYS A 144 -9.09 -9.77 2.35
C LYS A 144 -9.90 -10.29 1.16
N GLN A 145 -10.15 -9.46 0.16
CA GLN A 145 -10.86 -9.88 -1.04
C GLN A 145 -10.09 -10.95 -1.83
N ILE A 146 -8.75 -10.82 -1.92
CA ILE A 146 -7.90 -11.86 -2.51
C ILE A 146 -7.99 -13.17 -1.72
N GLU A 147 -7.85 -13.11 -0.38
CA GLU A 147 -7.95 -14.27 0.51
C GLU A 147 -9.30 -14.98 0.35
N ALA A 148 -10.39 -14.23 0.42
CA ALA A 148 -11.74 -14.76 0.28
C ALA A 148 -11.97 -15.39 -1.10
N TYR A 149 -11.54 -14.72 -2.17
CA TYR A 149 -11.70 -15.23 -3.53
C TYR A 149 -11.00 -16.58 -3.70
N TYR A 150 -9.69 -16.67 -3.43
CA TYR A 150 -8.92 -17.89 -3.66
C TYR A 150 -9.33 -19.04 -2.72
N MET A 151 -9.76 -18.72 -1.50
CA MET A 151 -10.33 -19.71 -0.61
C MET A 151 -11.66 -20.28 -1.13
N GLN A 152 -12.53 -19.43 -1.70
CA GLN A 152 -13.85 -19.83 -2.19
C GLN A 152 -13.81 -20.50 -3.58
N SER A 153 -13.00 -19.98 -4.50
CA SER A 153 -12.96 -20.46 -5.88
C SER A 153 -12.06 -21.67 -6.07
N GLU A 154 -10.93 -21.71 -5.37
CA GLU A 154 -9.85 -22.68 -5.62
C GLU A 154 -9.50 -23.52 -4.38
N GLY A 155 -10.13 -23.24 -3.22
CA GLY A 155 -9.79 -23.88 -1.96
C GLY A 155 -8.38 -23.55 -1.46
N LEU A 156 -7.72 -22.57 -2.08
CA LEU A 156 -6.35 -22.19 -1.78
C LEU A 156 -6.33 -21.32 -0.51
N ARG A 157 -5.74 -21.86 0.55
CA ARG A 157 -5.47 -21.11 1.77
C ARG A 157 -4.21 -20.28 1.59
N LEU A 158 -4.38 -18.97 1.42
CA LEU A 158 -3.26 -18.03 1.42
C LEU A 158 -2.83 -17.84 2.87
N GLU A 159 -1.77 -18.56 3.27
CA GLU A 159 -1.22 -18.47 4.62
C GLU A 159 -1.05 -16.99 5.01
N SER A 160 -1.76 -16.57 6.05
CA SER A 160 -1.46 -15.31 6.70
C SER A 160 -0.06 -15.48 7.26
N ILE A 161 0.95 -14.92 6.60
CA ILE A 161 2.26 -14.81 7.24
C ILE A 161 2.01 -14.10 8.56
N ASN A 162 2.19 -14.88 9.61
CA ASN A 162 2.10 -14.52 11.01
C ASN A 162 0.74 -13.93 11.37
N GLU A 163 -0.07 -14.67 12.13
CA GLU A 163 -1.24 -14.11 12.82
C GLU A 163 -0.86 -12.82 13.56
N THR A 164 0.38 -12.73 14.05
CA THR A 164 1.02 -11.49 14.54
C THR A 164 1.11 -10.37 13.50
N LEU A 165 1.55 -10.62 12.26
CA LEU A 165 1.61 -9.59 11.20
C LEU A 165 0.20 -9.23 10.70
N ARG A 166 -0.73 -10.19 10.65
CA ARG A 166 -2.16 -9.95 10.40
C ARG A 166 -2.74 -9.04 11.48
N ASN A 167 -2.57 -9.38 12.76
CA ASN A 167 -3.07 -8.60 13.90
C ASN A 167 -2.42 -7.21 13.96
N ASN A 168 -1.11 -7.12 13.71
CA ASN A 168 -0.37 -5.86 13.62
C ASN A 168 -0.81 -5.00 12.41
N ALA A 169 -1.15 -5.62 11.28
CA ALA A 169 -1.58 -4.90 10.07
C ALA A 169 -3.06 -4.51 10.11
N LEU A 170 -3.90 -5.28 10.80
CA LEU A 170 -5.35 -5.07 10.89
C LEU A 170 -5.77 -4.28 12.15
N ASN A 171 -4.84 -3.93 13.05
CA ASN A 171 -5.13 -3.35 14.37
C ASN A 171 -6.17 -4.15 15.18
N ILE A 172 -6.23 -5.46 14.97
CA ILE A 172 -7.08 -6.34 15.76
C ILE A 172 -6.29 -6.66 17.03
N LYS A 173 -6.73 -6.10 18.16
CA LYS A 173 -6.25 -6.47 19.51
C LYS A 173 -6.99 -7.70 20.00
#